data_AF-A0A381VFK5-F1
#
_entry.id   AF-A0A381VFK5-F1
#
_cell.length_a   1.000
_cell.length_b   1.000
_cell.length_c   1.000
_cell.angle_alpha   90.00
_cell.angle_beta   90.00
_cell.angle_gamma   90.00
#
_symmetry.space_group_name_H-M   'P 1'
#
loop_
_entity.id
_entity.type
_entity.pdbx_description
1 polymer ?
#
loop_
_entity_poly.entity_id
_entity_poly.type
_entity_poly.pdbx_seq_one_letter_code
_entity_poly.pdbx_strand_id
1 'polypeptide(L)'
;MISFFESEQAGLDLLGMNSKADKKDLTRRLTEIVGAGAVLADDRELVVYECDAYTLQKNLPTVVVLPKSAQEVAAVVRLCASLGLPIIPRGAGTSLSGAVLAVDGGVMITLTRMNRVLSIDPRNRRAMIEAGCVNAWITRDAARHGLFYAPDPSSQTACTIGGNIATNSGGPHTLKNGVTTNHILGYEMVLPDGSIEWLGVEPDGGEEVGGYDLRGAGIGSEGMFGV
;
A
#
# COMPACT_ATOMS: atom_id res chain seq x y z
N MET A 1 0.27 -27.66 18.72
CA MET A 1 -0.86 -28.59 18.55
C MET A 1 -1.69 -28.03 17.41
N ILE A 2 -1.75 -28.70 16.26
CA ILE A 2 -2.35 -28.14 15.03
C ILE A 2 -3.50 -29.06 14.61
N SER A 3 -4.67 -28.49 14.38
CA SER A 3 -5.81 -29.18 13.75
C SER A 3 -5.74 -29.02 12.23
N PHE A 4 -6.07 -30.08 11.50
CA PHE A 4 -6.28 -30.05 10.05
C PHE A 4 -7.78 -29.99 9.76
N PHE A 5 -8.15 -29.32 8.67
CA PHE A 5 -9.48 -29.35 8.06
C PHE A 5 -9.37 -29.86 6.62
N GLU A 6 -10.45 -30.44 6.10
CA GLU A 6 -10.54 -30.95 4.73
C GLU A 6 -10.39 -29.81 3.70
N SER A 7 -9.67 -30.05 2.60
CA SER A 7 -9.68 -29.13 1.47
C SER A 7 -10.98 -29.31 0.69
N GLU A 8 -11.96 -28.46 0.93
CA GLU A 8 -12.99 -28.22 -0.08
C GLU A 8 -12.32 -27.50 -1.27
N GLN A 9 -12.02 -28.26 -2.32
CA GLN A 9 -11.96 -27.68 -3.67
C GLN A 9 -13.38 -27.27 -4.06
N ALA A 10 -13.86 -26.18 -3.47
CA ALA A 10 -14.98 -25.45 -4.01
C ALA A 10 -14.49 -24.82 -5.32
N GLY A 11 -14.92 -25.38 -6.45
CA GLY A 11 -14.86 -24.69 -7.73
C GLY A 11 -15.60 -23.36 -7.59
N LEU A 12 -14.84 -22.29 -7.40
CA LEU A 12 -15.36 -20.93 -7.45
C LEU A 12 -15.61 -20.60 -8.93
N ASP A 13 -16.79 -20.97 -9.41
CA ASP A 13 -17.43 -20.34 -10.57
C ASP A 13 -18.07 -19.01 -10.12
N LEU A 14 -17.34 -18.24 -9.30
CA LEU A 14 -17.74 -16.94 -8.73
C LEU A 14 -16.84 -15.88 -9.35
N LEU A 15 -17.20 -15.48 -10.57
CA LEU A 15 -17.13 -14.12 -11.12
C LEU A 15 -17.35 -14.27 -12.62
N GLY A 16 -18.57 -14.61 -12.99
CA GLY A 16 -19.10 -14.35 -14.33
C GLY A 16 -19.20 -12.85 -14.57
N MET A 17 -18.08 -12.12 -14.59
CA MET A 17 -18.01 -10.76 -15.12
C MET A 17 -17.92 -10.84 -16.65
N ASN A 18 -18.97 -11.38 -17.24
CA ASN A 18 -19.20 -11.24 -18.67
C ASN A 18 -19.80 -9.85 -18.90
N SER A 19 -18.99 -8.80 -19.09
CA SER A 19 -19.26 -7.79 -20.12
C SER A 19 -18.15 -6.75 -20.22
N LYS A 20 -17.75 -6.43 -21.46
CA LYS A 20 -17.02 -5.19 -21.77
C LYS A 20 -17.80 -3.91 -21.37
N ALA A 21 -19.04 -4.03 -20.91
CA ALA A 21 -19.85 -2.94 -20.37
C ALA A 21 -19.54 -2.64 -18.89
N ASP A 22 -19.00 -3.61 -18.13
CA ASP A 22 -18.69 -3.47 -16.71
C ASP A 22 -17.36 -2.74 -16.46
N LYS A 23 -16.28 -3.14 -17.15
CA LYS A 23 -14.97 -2.46 -17.08
C LYS A 23 -15.04 -0.98 -17.51
N LYS A 24 -15.89 -0.65 -18.49
CA LYS A 24 -16.09 0.74 -18.94
C LYS A 24 -16.79 1.59 -17.89
N ASP A 25 -17.85 1.08 -17.26
CA ASP A 25 -18.54 1.82 -16.19
C ASP A 25 -17.65 1.98 -14.96
N LEU A 26 -16.94 0.92 -14.56
CA LEU A 26 -15.96 0.98 -13.47
C LEU A 26 -14.89 2.04 -13.73
N THR A 27 -14.32 2.06 -14.94
CA THR A 27 -13.33 3.08 -15.35
C THR A 27 -13.88 4.49 -15.24
N ARG A 28 -15.13 4.72 -15.68
CA ARG A 28 -15.81 6.02 -15.58
C ARG A 28 -15.97 6.45 -14.11
N ARG A 29 -16.50 5.57 -13.25
CA ARG A 29 -16.72 5.86 -11.83
C ARG A 29 -15.41 6.12 -11.07
N LEU A 30 -14.35 5.36 -11.39
CA LEU A 30 -13.01 5.60 -10.83
C LEU A 30 -12.44 6.93 -11.34
N THR A 31 -12.67 7.27 -12.61
CA THR A 31 -12.26 8.56 -13.19
C THR A 31 -12.91 9.75 -12.49
N GLU A 32 -14.17 9.61 -12.06
CA GLU A 32 -14.87 10.64 -11.26
C GLU A 32 -14.23 10.84 -9.87
N ILE A 33 -13.56 9.82 -9.32
CA ILE A 33 -12.90 9.88 -8.02
C ILE A 33 -11.47 10.46 -8.13
N VAL A 34 -10.63 9.86 -8.97
CA VAL A 34 -9.17 10.17 -9.01
C VAL A 34 -8.76 11.09 -10.18
N GLY A 35 -9.69 11.35 -11.11
CA GLY A 35 -9.46 12.10 -12.34
C GLY A 35 -8.92 11.24 -13.50
N ALA A 36 -9.11 11.71 -14.74
CA ALA A 36 -8.82 10.94 -15.95
C ALA A 36 -7.34 10.59 -16.12
N GLY A 37 -6.42 11.45 -15.65
CA GLY A 37 -4.97 11.20 -15.71
C GLY A 37 -4.46 10.21 -14.66
N ALA A 38 -5.36 9.58 -13.89
CA ALA A 38 -5.04 8.75 -12.75
C ALA A 38 -5.72 7.38 -12.80
N VAL A 39 -6.26 6.99 -13.96
CA VAL A 39 -6.90 5.69 -14.19
C VAL A 39 -6.29 5.05 -15.42
N LEU A 40 -5.80 3.82 -15.27
CA LEU A 40 -5.29 3.01 -16.38
C LEU A 40 -6.22 1.81 -16.56
N ALA A 41 -6.67 1.61 -17.79
CA ALA A 41 -7.59 0.53 -18.14
C ALA A 41 -7.24 -0.14 -19.49
N ASP A 42 -6.31 0.42 -20.27
CA ASP A 42 -5.80 -0.22 -21.47
C ASP A 42 -4.86 -1.37 -21.08
N ASP A 43 -5.10 -2.56 -21.62
CA ASP A 43 -4.33 -3.76 -21.28
C ASP A 43 -2.82 -3.59 -21.56
N ARG A 44 -2.43 -2.71 -22.50
CA ARG A 44 -1.02 -2.36 -22.79
C ARG A 44 -0.37 -1.54 -21.69
N GLU A 45 -1.15 -0.73 -20.97
CA GLU A 45 -0.68 0.02 -19.81
C GLU A 45 -0.67 -0.87 -18.56
N LEU A 46 -1.66 -1.76 -18.44
CA LEU A 46 -1.81 -2.68 -17.31
C LEU A 46 -0.70 -3.73 -17.23
N VAL A 47 -0.02 -4.06 -18.33
CA VAL A 47 1.08 -5.05 -18.34
C VAL A 47 2.22 -4.68 -17.38
N VAL A 48 2.45 -3.38 -17.12
CA VAL A 48 3.47 -2.91 -16.16
C VAL A 48 3.10 -3.29 -14.71
N TYR A 49 1.82 -3.61 -14.48
CA TYR A 49 1.24 -3.92 -13.18
C TYR A 49 0.92 -5.40 -13.01
N GLU A 50 1.23 -6.26 -13.99
CA GLU A 50 0.87 -7.69 -13.98
C GLU A 50 1.56 -8.49 -12.86
N CYS A 51 2.67 -7.98 -12.32
CA CYS A 51 3.41 -8.55 -11.20
C CYS A 51 4.17 -7.46 -10.43
N ASP A 52 4.73 -7.84 -9.27
CA ASP A 52 5.85 -7.14 -8.63
C ASP A 52 7.19 -7.77 -9.08
N ALA A 53 8.25 -7.66 -8.28
CA ALA A 53 9.53 -8.27 -8.60
C ALA A 53 9.51 -9.81 -8.51
N TYR A 54 8.42 -10.43 -8.05
CA TYR A 54 8.17 -11.86 -8.20
C TYR A 54 7.61 -12.17 -9.60
N THR A 55 8.47 -12.22 -10.60
CA THR A 55 8.06 -12.30 -12.02
C THR A 55 7.60 -13.69 -12.49
N LEU A 56 7.60 -14.69 -11.60
CA LEU A 56 7.18 -16.06 -11.94
C LEU A 56 5.66 -16.20 -12.10
N GLN A 57 4.90 -15.33 -11.42
CA GLN A 57 3.45 -15.28 -11.53
C GLN A 57 3.02 -13.90 -12.02
N LYS A 58 2.04 -13.88 -12.93
CA LYS A 58 1.56 -12.67 -13.58
C LYS A 58 0.07 -12.74 -13.71
N ASN A 59 -0.61 -11.67 -13.32
CA ASN A 59 -2.02 -11.50 -13.60
C ASN A 59 -2.36 -10.01 -13.72
N LEU A 60 -3.18 -9.66 -14.71
CA LEU A 60 -3.54 -8.27 -14.95
C LEU A 60 -4.62 -7.84 -13.95
N PRO A 61 -4.48 -6.68 -13.29
CA PRO A 61 -5.61 -6.06 -12.61
C PRO A 61 -6.66 -5.62 -13.65
N THR A 62 -7.92 -5.45 -13.23
CA THR A 62 -8.98 -4.97 -14.12
C THR A 62 -8.77 -3.49 -14.46
N VAL A 63 -8.41 -2.68 -13.46
CA VAL A 63 -8.11 -1.25 -13.56
C VAL A 63 -7.01 -0.90 -12.55
N VAL A 64 -6.11 0.01 -12.89
CA VAL A 64 -5.18 0.63 -11.94
C VAL A 64 -5.61 2.07 -11.69
N VAL A 65 -5.60 2.50 -10.43
CA VAL A 65 -5.81 3.90 -10.05
C VAL A 65 -4.60 4.45 -9.32
N LEU A 66 -4.33 5.74 -9.50
CA LEU A 66 -3.23 6.45 -8.87
C LEU A 66 -3.78 7.64 -8.06
N PRO A 67 -4.37 7.42 -6.88
CA PRO A 67 -4.90 8.50 -6.05
C PRO A 67 -3.78 9.44 -5.57
N LYS A 68 -4.14 10.67 -5.23
CA LYS A 68 -3.24 11.71 -4.67
C LYS A 68 -3.57 12.13 -3.25
N SER A 69 -4.54 11.46 -2.59
CA SER A 69 -4.88 11.70 -1.19
C SER A 69 -5.57 10.48 -0.55
N ALA A 70 -5.56 10.42 0.77
CA ALA A 70 -6.28 9.39 1.53
C ALA A 70 -7.79 9.42 1.27
N GLN A 71 -8.37 10.61 1.00
CA GLN A 71 -9.80 10.73 0.70
C GLN A 71 -10.15 10.09 -0.65
N GLU A 72 -9.28 10.20 -1.65
CA GLU A 72 -9.44 9.52 -2.93
C GLU A 72 -9.30 8.00 -2.76
N VAL A 73 -8.30 7.53 -1.99
CA VAL A 73 -8.14 6.11 -1.64
C VAL A 73 -9.42 5.58 -0.99
N ALA A 74 -9.93 6.25 0.05
CA ALA A 74 -11.14 5.89 0.75
C ALA A 74 -12.38 5.85 -0.15
N ALA A 75 -12.50 6.78 -1.10
CA ALA A 75 -13.59 6.77 -2.08
C ALA A 75 -13.49 5.57 -3.03
N VAL A 76 -12.29 5.21 -3.49
CA VAL A 76 -12.06 3.99 -4.30
C VAL A 76 -12.40 2.74 -3.50
N VAL A 77 -11.95 2.65 -2.24
CA VAL A 77 -12.23 1.50 -1.37
C VAL A 77 -13.74 1.33 -1.17
N ARG A 78 -14.48 2.39 -0.85
CA ARG A 78 -15.95 2.35 -0.72
C ARG A 78 -16.63 1.91 -2.02
N LEU A 79 -16.17 2.41 -3.17
CA LEU A 79 -16.69 2.00 -4.47
C LEU A 79 -16.49 0.49 -4.69
N CYS A 80 -15.27 -0.02 -4.47
CA CYS A 80 -14.96 -1.44 -4.66
C CYS A 80 -15.75 -2.33 -3.68
N ALA A 81 -15.84 -1.92 -2.41
CA ALA A 81 -16.65 -2.61 -1.40
C ALA A 81 -18.14 -2.69 -1.80
N SER A 82 -18.71 -1.59 -2.33
CA SER A 82 -20.11 -1.57 -2.81
C SER A 82 -20.37 -2.48 -4.02
N LEU A 83 -19.31 -2.84 -4.75
CA LEU A 83 -19.36 -3.70 -5.93
C LEU A 83 -18.86 -5.13 -5.66
N GLY A 84 -18.39 -5.42 -4.44
CA GLY A 84 -17.74 -6.70 -4.12
C GLY A 84 -16.46 -6.96 -4.91
N LEU A 85 -15.75 -5.89 -5.33
CA LEU A 85 -14.51 -6.01 -6.09
C LEU A 85 -13.29 -6.05 -5.16
N PRO A 86 -12.31 -6.93 -5.41
CA PRO A 86 -11.06 -6.94 -4.67
C PRO A 86 -10.24 -5.68 -4.95
N ILE A 87 -9.53 -5.22 -3.93
CA ILE A 87 -8.56 -4.12 -4.02
C ILE A 87 -7.15 -4.66 -3.82
N ILE A 88 -6.19 -4.05 -4.51
CA ILE A 88 -4.78 -4.43 -4.42
C ILE A 88 -3.95 -3.17 -4.13
N PRO A 89 -3.61 -2.89 -2.85
CA PRO A 89 -2.73 -1.79 -2.50
C PRO A 89 -1.33 -2.03 -3.09
N ARG A 90 -0.77 -1.04 -3.79
CA ARG A 90 0.55 -1.16 -4.41
C ARG A 90 1.41 0.10 -4.20
N GLY A 91 2.62 -0.12 -3.71
CA GLY A 91 3.70 0.87 -3.73
C GLY A 91 4.41 0.93 -5.10
N ALA A 92 5.73 0.83 -5.10
CA ALA A 92 6.51 0.71 -6.34
C ALA A 92 6.49 -0.70 -6.99
N GLY A 93 5.97 -1.72 -6.30
CA GLY A 93 5.93 -3.10 -6.82
C GLY A 93 7.28 -3.81 -6.81
N THR A 94 8.12 -3.56 -5.80
CA THR A 94 9.44 -4.18 -5.65
C THR A 94 9.44 -5.43 -4.75
N SER A 95 8.28 -5.91 -4.31
CA SER A 95 8.19 -7.10 -3.45
C SER A 95 8.61 -8.35 -4.23
N LEU A 96 9.12 -9.35 -3.51
CA LEU A 96 9.52 -10.66 -4.05
C LEU A 96 8.57 -11.79 -3.61
N SER A 97 7.46 -11.45 -2.94
CA SER A 97 6.47 -12.42 -2.43
C SER A 97 5.26 -12.63 -3.36
N GLY A 98 5.05 -11.74 -4.35
CA GLY A 98 3.81 -11.73 -5.12
C GLY A 98 2.64 -11.04 -4.39
N ALA A 99 2.93 -10.22 -3.37
CA ALA A 99 1.93 -9.54 -2.52
C ALA A 99 0.89 -8.70 -3.29
N VAL A 100 1.26 -8.21 -4.48
CA VAL A 100 0.40 -7.35 -5.30
C VAL A 100 -0.15 -8.07 -6.55
N LEU A 101 -0.07 -9.40 -6.59
CA LEU A 101 -0.61 -10.20 -7.69
C LEU A 101 -2.15 -10.09 -7.69
N ALA A 102 -2.72 -9.64 -8.81
CA ALA A 102 -4.16 -9.48 -8.96
C ALA A 102 -4.84 -10.83 -9.29
N VAL A 103 -4.88 -11.77 -8.34
CA VAL A 103 -5.34 -13.17 -8.55
C VAL A 103 -6.71 -13.23 -9.22
N ASP A 104 -7.67 -12.43 -8.75
CA ASP A 104 -9.04 -12.36 -9.29
C ASP A 104 -9.30 -11.07 -10.10
N GLY A 105 -8.24 -10.43 -10.61
CA GLY A 105 -8.32 -9.10 -11.19
C GLY A 105 -8.56 -8.03 -10.12
N GLY A 106 -9.54 -7.14 -10.32
CA GLY A 106 -9.90 -6.09 -9.35
C GLY A 106 -9.25 -4.74 -9.60
N VAL A 107 -9.30 -3.88 -8.59
CA VAL A 107 -8.80 -2.50 -8.65
C VAL A 107 -7.48 -2.39 -7.89
N MET A 108 -6.40 -2.16 -8.63
CA MET A 108 -5.09 -1.92 -8.02
C MET A 108 -4.94 -0.44 -7.67
N ILE A 109 -4.65 -0.15 -6.40
CA ILE A 109 -4.52 1.21 -5.86
C ILE A 109 -3.04 1.52 -5.70
N THR A 110 -2.49 2.29 -6.63
CA THR A 110 -1.06 2.63 -6.65
C THR A 110 -0.79 3.95 -5.95
N LEU A 111 -0.01 3.92 -4.88
CA LEU A 111 0.20 5.09 -4.00
C LEU A 111 1.34 6.02 -4.44
N THR A 112 1.99 5.77 -5.57
CA THR A 112 3.22 6.48 -6.01
C THR A 112 3.05 7.98 -6.29
N ARG A 113 1.81 8.47 -6.40
CA ARG A 113 1.49 9.92 -6.49
C ARG A 113 1.38 10.62 -5.14
N MET A 114 1.25 9.87 -4.05
CA MET A 114 1.31 10.37 -2.67
C MET A 114 2.76 10.28 -2.19
N ASN A 115 3.66 11.12 -2.71
CA ASN A 115 5.11 10.98 -2.56
C ASN A 115 5.81 12.21 -1.97
N ARG A 116 5.12 12.95 -1.10
CA ARG A 116 5.65 14.13 -0.43
C ARG A 116 6.21 13.80 0.96
N VAL A 117 7.34 14.42 1.28
CA VAL A 117 7.80 14.62 2.66
C VAL A 117 7.08 15.86 3.19
N LEU A 118 6.10 15.64 4.07
CA LEU A 118 5.18 16.69 4.55
C LEU A 118 5.84 17.56 5.61
N SER A 119 6.62 16.97 6.52
CA SER A 119 7.39 17.71 7.52
C SER A 119 8.58 16.92 8.03
N ILE A 120 9.61 17.63 8.50
CA ILE A 120 10.76 17.06 9.22
C ILE A 120 10.97 17.89 10.47
N ASP A 121 10.90 17.25 11.64
CA ASP A 121 11.26 17.82 12.94
C ASP A 121 12.63 17.27 13.37
N PRO A 122 13.72 18.02 13.14
CA PRO A 122 15.06 17.56 13.47
C PRO A 122 15.32 17.52 14.98
N ARG A 123 14.57 18.29 15.80
CA ARG A 123 14.75 18.30 17.25
C ARG A 123 14.23 17.02 17.86
N ASN A 124 13.03 16.60 17.44
CA ASN A 124 12.41 15.36 17.88
C ASN A 124 12.81 14.13 17.05
N ARG A 125 13.55 14.34 15.94
CA ARG A 125 13.96 13.31 14.97
C ARG A 125 12.76 12.54 14.41
N ARG A 126 11.73 13.27 14.01
CA ARG A 126 10.49 12.74 13.42
C ARG A 126 10.26 13.35 12.04
N ALA A 127 9.53 12.64 11.18
CA ALA A 127 9.10 13.16 9.90
C ALA A 127 7.70 12.65 9.57
N MET A 128 6.91 13.48 8.90
CA MET A 128 5.62 13.10 8.34
C MET A 128 5.78 12.90 6.83
N ILE A 129 5.39 11.74 6.33
CA ILE A 129 5.74 11.26 4.98
C ILE A 129 4.51 10.60 4.36
N GLU A 130 4.24 10.87 3.08
CA GLU A 130 3.22 10.13 2.34
C GLU A 130 3.70 8.72 1.93
N ALA A 131 2.78 7.75 1.88
CA ALA A 131 3.07 6.33 1.67
C ALA A 131 3.81 5.98 0.36
N GLY A 132 3.65 6.81 -0.68
CA GLY A 132 4.31 6.66 -1.98
C GLY A 132 5.73 7.23 -2.05
N CYS A 133 6.24 7.84 -0.98
CA CYS A 133 7.63 8.31 -0.93
C CYS A 133 8.60 7.14 -1.11
N VAL A 134 9.60 7.32 -1.96
CA VAL A 134 10.71 6.36 -2.08
C VAL A 134 11.54 6.40 -0.80
N ASN A 135 11.91 5.24 -0.26
CA ASN A 135 12.63 5.10 1.01
C ASN A 135 13.88 6.01 1.09
N ALA A 136 14.76 5.95 0.08
CA ALA A 136 16.00 6.72 0.06
C ALA A 136 15.76 8.25 0.04
N TRP A 137 14.58 8.73 -0.33
CA TRP A 137 14.27 10.15 -0.35
C TRP A 137 14.14 10.72 1.07
N ILE A 138 13.75 9.92 2.06
CA ILE A 138 13.71 10.40 3.45
C ILE A 138 15.11 10.78 3.92
N THR A 139 16.09 9.91 3.69
CA THR A 139 17.49 10.20 4.04
C THR A 139 18.02 11.40 3.26
N ARG A 140 17.72 11.51 1.96
CA ARG A 140 18.07 12.68 1.15
C ARG A 140 17.57 13.98 1.79
N ASP A 141 16.31 14.01 2.22
CA ASP A 141 15.67 15.23 2.73
C ASP A 141 16.09 15.55 4.19
N ALA A 142 16.37 14.51 4.99
CA ALA A 142 16.84 14.64 6.37
C ALA A 142 18.36 14.95 6.48
N ALA A 143 19.15 14.65 5.45
CA ALA A 143 20.61 14.78 5.48
C ALA A 143 21.10 16.20 5.83
N ARG A 144 20.37 17.24 5.43
CA ARG A 144 20.69 18.64 5.77
C ARG A 144 20.69 18.92 7.28
N HIS A 145 20.07 18.05 8.07
CA HIS A 145 20.01 18.11 9.52
C HIS A 145 20.97 17.11 10.20
N GLY A 146 21.82 16.40 9.43
CA GLY A 146 22.68 15.33 9.95
C GLY A 146 21.91 14.09 10.36
N LEU A 147 20.70 13.88 9.83
CA LEU A 147 19.80 12.77 10.13
C LEU A 147 19.63 11.85 8.91
N PHE A 148 19.21 10.61 9.14
CA PHE A 148 18.88 9.65 8.10
C PHE A 148 17.77 8.69 8.57
N TYR A 149 17.06 8.06 7.61
CA TYR A 149 16.12 6.97 7.87
C TYR A 149 16.85 5.62 7.82
N ALA A 150 16.72 4.83 8.88
CA ALA A 150 17.65 3.71 9.11
C ALA A 150 17.31 2.40 8.38
N PRO A 151 16.04 2.00 8.19
CA PRO A 151 15.69 0.82 7.40
C PRO A 151 16.18 0.96 5.95
N ASP A 152 17.03 0.03 5.54
CA ASP A 152 17.77 0.06 4.28
C ASP A 152 17.52 -1.16 3.38
N PRO A 153 16.27 -1.45 2.96
CA PRO A 153 15.99 -2.57 2.07
C PRO A 153 16.86 -2.51 0.81
N SER A 154 17.20 -3.65 0.21
CA SER A 154 18.02 -3.69 -1.01
C SER A 154 17.43 -2.85 -2.16
N SER A 155 16.10 -2.68 -2.16
CA SER A 155 15.35 -1.86 -3.11
C SER A 155 15.15 -0.41 -2.65
N GLN A 156 15.83 0.11 -1.63
CA GLN A 156 15.60 1.45 -1.03
C GLN A 156 15.58 2.63 -2.02
N THR A 157 16.24 2.49 -3.17
CA THR A 157 16.24 3.49 -4.25
C THR A 157 14.95 3.50 -5.08
N ALA A 158 14.06 2.52 -4.89
CA ALA A 158 12.82 2.32 -5.61
C ALA A 158 11.61 2.02 -4.71
N CYS A 159 11.77 1.23 -3.63
CA CYS A 159 10.66 0.86 -2.76
C CYS A 159 10.08 2.06 -2.01
N THR A 160 8.78 2.01 -1.74
CA THR A 160 8.06 3.10 -1.09
C THR A 160 7.81 2.82 0.38
N ILE A 161 7.57 3.87 1.16
CA ILE A 161 7.33 3.78 2.61
C ILE A 161 6.11 2.92 2.96
N GLY A 162 4.99 3.12 2.28
CA GLY A 162 3.81 2.28 2.48
C GLY A 162 4.09 0.81 2.17
N GLY A 163 4.89 0.52 1.14
CA GLY A 163 5.33 -0.85 0.84
C GLY A 163 6.27 -1.41 1.92
N ASN A 164 7.16 -0.59 2.48
CA ASN A 164 8.02 -0.99 3.58
C ASN A 164 7.23 -1.28 4.86
N ILE A 165 6.20 -0.47 5.16
CA ILE A 165 5.27 -0.69 6.28
C ILE A 165 4.50 -2.00 6.06
N ALA A 166 3.88 -2.16 4.89
CA ALA A 166 3.08 -3.33 4.55
C ALA A 166 3.88 -4.64 4.63
N THR A 167 5.19 -4.61 4.40
CA THR A 167 6.04 -5.81 4.39
C THR A 167 6.96 -5.92 5.62
N ASN A 168 6.88 -4.97 6.56
CA ASN A 168 7.85 -4.80 7.64
C ASN A 168 9.32 -4.89 7.17
N SER A 169 9.63 -4.14 6.12
CA SER A 169 10.89 -4.28 5.37
C SER A 169 12.13 -4.07 6.25
N GLY A 170 13.18 -4.82 5.93
CA GLY A 170 14.52 -4.71 6.52
C GLY A 170 15.62 -4.80 5.47
N GLY A 171 16.85 -4.49 5.89
CA GLY A 171 18.05 -4.53 5.07
C GLY A 171 19.29 -5.10 5.77
N PRO A 172 20.49 -4.94 5.17
CA PRO A 172 21.75 -5.44 5.69
C PRO A 172 22.10 -4.96 7.11
N HIS A 173 21.66 -3.76 7.50
CA HIS A 173 21.97 -3.18 8.81
C HIS A 173 20.92 -3.46 9.90
N THR A 174 19.98 -4.37 9.66
CA THR A 174 18.88 -4.69 10.60
C THR A 174 19.36 -5.18 11.97
N LEU A 175 20.51 -5.87 12.04
CA LEU A 175 21.11 -6.25 13.33
C LEU A 175 21.42 -5.04 14.22
N LYS A 176 21.83 -3.91 13.61
CA LYS A 176 22.19 -2.68 14.32
C LYS A 176 20.98 -1.75 14.49
N ASN A 177 20.19 -1.61 13.43
CA ASN A 177 19.19 -0.56 13.31
C ASN A 177 17.74 -1.05 13.43
N GLY A 178 17.48 -2.35 13.47
CA GLY A 178 16.13 -2.91 13.39
C GLY A 178 15.53 -2.85 11.98
N VAL A 179 14.25 -3.21 11.89
CA VAL A 179 13.43 -3.21 10.66
C VAL A 179 12.39 -2.09 10.72
N THR A 180 11.59 -1.93 9.66
CA THR A 180 10.59 -0.84 9.54
C THR A 180 9.75 -0.65 10.79
N THR A 181 9.23 -1.72 11.42
CA THR A 181 8.40 -1.61 12.64
C THR A 181 9.08 -0.85 13.79
N ASN A 182 10.41 -0.88 13.87
CA ASN A 182 11.15 -0.18 14.92
C ASN A 182 11.23 1.35 14.71
N HIS A 183 10.83 1.86 13.55
CA HIS A 183 10.97 3.27 13.16
C HIS A 183 9.64 3.97 12.86
N ILE A 184 8.53 3.24 12.82
CA ILE A 184 7.20 3.81 12.57
C ILE A 184 6.55 4.16 13.90
N LEU A 185 6.34 5.45 14.13
CA LEU A 185 5.67 5.95 15.34
C LEU A 185 4.15 5.91 15.21
N GLY A 186 3.64 6.22 14.02
CA GLY A 186 2.23 6.09 13.67
C GLY A 186 2.01 6.27 12.17
N TYR A 187 0.82 5.90 11.69
CA TYR A 187 0.44 6.05 10.29
C TYR A 187 -1.08 6.11 10.11
N GLU A 188 -1.51 6.76 9.03
CA GLU A 188 -2.89 6.76 8.55
C GLU A 188 -3.15 5.50 7.70
N MET A 189 -4.30 4.87 7.90
CA MET A 189 -4.74 3.70 7.12
C MET A 189 -6.18 3.87 6.67
N VAL A 190 -6.44 3.51 5.41
CA VAL A 190 -7.81 3.37 4.92
C VAL A 190 -8.29 1.94 5.15
N LEU A 191 -9.31 1.78 5.98
CA LEU A 191 -9.88 0.47 6.33
C LEU A 191 -10.81 -0.07 5.23
N PRO A 192 -11.20 -1.37 5.26
CA PRO A 192 -12.01 -1.99 4.21
C PRO A 192 -13.40 -1.38 4.00
N ASP A 193 -13.97 -0.70 5.01
CA ASP A 193 -15.22 0.05 4.89
C ASP A 193 -15.01 1.47 4.32
N GLY A 194 -13.75 1.85 4.10
CA GLY A 194 -13.30 3.16 3.64
C GLY A 194 -13.31 4.24 4.72
N SER A 195 -13.40 3.88 6.01
CA SER A 195 -12.99 4.79 7.08
C SER A 195 -11.48 5.04 7.04
N ILE A 196 -11.06 6.19 7.56
CA ILE A 196 -9.67 6.61 7.61
C ILE A 196 -9.30 6.71 9.08
N GLU A 197 -8.36 5.88 9.52
CA GLU A 197 -7.97 5.78 10.92
C GLU A 197 -6.48 6.07 11.09
N TRP A 198 -6.14 6.70 12.22
CA TRP A 198 -4.75 6.92 12.62
C TRP A 198 -4.32 5.89 13.66
N LEU A 199 -3.18 5.23 13.43
CA LEU A 199 -2.67 4.18 14.31
C LEU A 199 -1.33 4.60 14.91
N GLY A 200 -1.21 4.57 16.25
CA GLY A 200 0.02 4.91 16.97
C GLY A 200 0.07 6.38 17.39
N VAL A 201 1.28 6.95 17.44
CA VAL A 201 1.51 8.36 17.83
C VAL A 201 0.86 9.31 16.83
N GLU A 202 0.06 10.26 17.31
CA GLU A 202 -0.71 11.23 16.51
C GLU A 202 0.17 12.14 15.64
N PRO A 203 -0.38 12.73 14.55
CA PRO A 203 0.37 13.59 13.63
C PRO A 203 1.03 14.82 14.27
N ASP A 204 0.44 15.36 15.33
CA ASP A 204 0.97 16.50 16.10
C ASP A 204 2.03 16.08 17.13
N GLY A 205 2.27 14.77 17.27
CA GLY A 205 3.32 14.18 18.10
C GLY A 205 2.76 13.59 19.40
N GLY A 206 3.53 13.72 20.48
CA GLY A 206 3.16 13.18 21.79
C GLY A 206 3.70 11.78 22.10
N GLU A 207 3.07 11.17 23.10
CA GLU A 207 3.33 9.83 23.63
C GLU A 207 2.53 8.76 22.87
N GLU A 208 2.80 7.49 23.16
CA GLU A 208 1.99 6.39 22.63
C GLU A 208 0.54 6.48 23.10
N VAL A 209 -0.37 6.08 22.23
CA VAL A 209 -1.80 5.98 22.56
C VAL A 209 -2.05 4.77 23.46
N GLY A 210 -2.90 4.94 24.47
CA GLY A 210 -3.30 3.84 25.36
C GLY A 210 -4.13 2.79 24.62
N GLY A 211 -3.99 1.52 25.01
CA GLY A 211 -4.74 0.40 24.42
C GLY A 211 -3.85 -0.64 23.75
N TYR A 212 -4.40 -1.32 22.74
CA TYR A 212 -3.65 -2.30 21.95
C TYR A 212 -2.80 -1.61 20.88
N ASP A 213 -1.59 -2.13 20.63
CA ASP A 213 -0.73 -1.67 19.54
C ASP A 213 -1.24 -2.21 18.18
N LEU A 214 -2.30 -1.58 17.65
CA LEU A 214 -2.86 -1.91 16.34
C LEU A 214 -1.96 -1.46 15.19
N ARG A 215 -1.07 -0.48 15.42
CA ARG A 215 0.00 -0.11 14.49
C ARG A 215 0.90 -1.32 14.24
N GLY A 216 1.33 -2.00 15.29
CA GLY A 216 2.13 -3.23 15.20
C GLY A 216 1.41 -4.37 14.48
N ALA A 217 0.09 -4.47 14.63
CA ALA A 217 -0.73 -5.48 13.95
C ALA A 217 -0.89 -5.22 12.44
N GLY A 218 -0.95 -3.96 12.01
CA GLY A 218 -1.06 -3.61 10.59
C GLY A 218 0.28 -3.61 9.83
N ILE A 219 1.40 -3.37 10.52
CA ILE A 219 2.74 -3.49 9.93
C ILE A 219 3.02 -4.94 9.56
N GLY A 220 3.43 -5.20 8.32
CA GLY A 220 3.64 -6.56 7.82
C GLY A 220 2.37 -7.27 7.33
N SER A 221 1.22 -6.57 7.28
CA SER A 221 -0.05 -7.15 6.78
C SER A 221 -0.11 -7.37 5.27
N GLU A 222 0.90 -6.95 4.52
CA GLU A 222 0.95 -7.01 3.05
C GLU A 222 -0.24 -6.35 2.35
N GLY A 223 -0.87 -5.35 3.00
CA GLY A 223 -2.05 -4.65 2.47
C GLY A 223 -3.38 -5.36 2.72
N MET A 224 -3.39 -6.44 3.50
CA MET A 224 -4.59 -7.25 3.75
C MET A 224 -5.57 -6.61 4.74
N PHE A 225 -5.10 -5.67 5.58
CA PHE A 225 -5.96 -5.00 6.57
C PHE A 225 -6.43 -3.60 6.14
N GLY A 226 -5.86 -3.06 5.05
CA GLY A 226 -6.14 -1.72 4.59
C GLY A 226 -5.09 -1.20 3.59
N VAL A 227 -5.30 0.03 3.12
CA VAL A 227 -4.39 0.76 2.23
C VAL A 227 -3.60 1.79 3.01
#